data_AF-A0A0Q8X1E0-F1
#
_entry.id   AF-A0A0Q8X1E0-F1
#
_cell.length_a   1.000
_cell.length_b   1.000
_cell.length_c   1.000
_cell.angle_alpha   90.00
_cell.angle_beta   90.00
_cell.angle_gamma   90.00
#
_symmetry.space_group_name_H-M   'P 1'
#
loop_
_entity.id
_entity.type
_entity.pdbx_description
1 polymer ?
#
loop_
_entity_poly.entity_id
_entity_poly.type
_entity_poly.pdbx_seq_one_letter_code
_entity_poly.pdbx_strand_id
1 'polypeptide(L)' 'MTLCTPEWLAGEAKGGFYDARHHLVVDFEAFDRNALHRWLTKRVQSVQADTWHEIGERLGRLGYWEFEDYQP' A
#
# COMPACT_ATOMS: atom_id res chain seq x y z
N MET A 1 17.93 -0.86 -2.43
CA MET A 1 17.19 -1.49 -3.53
C MET A 1 17.10 -2.98 -3.22
N THR A 2 15.88 -3.52 -3.14
CA THR A 2 15.66 -4.96 -2.94
C THR A 2 15.41 -5.58 -4.30
N LEU A 3 16.16 -6.62 -4.65
CA LEU A 3 15.97 -7.38 -5.88
C LEU A 3 14.98 -8.52 -5.60
N CYS A 4 13.97 -8.68 -6.44
CA CYS A 4 13.07 -9.83 -6.41
C CYS A 4 12.85 -10.34 -7.83
N THR A 5 12.54 -11.63 -7.96
CA THR A 5 12.15 -12.20 -9.25
C THR A 5 10.63 -12.00 -9.47
N PRO A 6 10.17 -11.88 -10.72
CA PRO A 6 8.75 -11.79 -11.01
C PRO A 6 7.94 -12.96 -10.45
N GLU A 7 8.49 -14.18 -10.45
CA GLU A 7 7.82 -15.38 -9.95
C GLU A 7 7.63 -15.34 -8.44
N TRP A 8 8.62 -14.82 -7.71
CA TRP A 8 8.52 -14.63 -6.27
C TRP A 8 7.44 -13.60 -5.95
N LEU A 9 7.43 -12.47 -6.65
CA LEU A 9 6.46 -11.39 -6.47
C LEU A 9 5.02 -11.86 -6.77
N ALA A 10 4.86 -12.66 -7.83
CA ALA A 10 3.58 -13.30 -8.14
C ALA A 10 3.14 -14.27 -7.03
N GLY A 11 4.08 -15.03 -6.44
CA GLY A 11 3.82 -15.90 -5.29
C GLY A 11 3.28 -15.14 -4.08
N GLU A 12 3.88 -14.00 -3.75
CA GLU A 12 3.42 -13.15 -2.64
C GLU A 12 2.03 -12.54 -2.90
N ALA A 13 1.75 -12.16 -4.14
CA ALA A 13 0.46 -11.59 -4.53
C ALA A 13 -0.68 -12.63 -4.61
N LYS A 14 -0.39 -13.95 -4.69
CA LYS A 14 -1.43 -15.00 -4.69
C LYS A 14 -2.29 -15.00 -3.42
N GLY A 15 -1.77 -14.49 -2.30
CA GLY A 15 -2.49 -14.34 -1.04
C GLY A 15 -3.41 -13.11 -0.98
N GLY A 16 -3.45 -12.28 -2.03
CA GLY A 16 -4.25 -11.06 -2.10
C GLY A 16 -3.42 -9.84 -2.51
N PHE A 17 -3.30 -8.88 -1.59
CA PHE A 17 -2.59 -7.62 -1.85
C PHE A 17 -1.19 -7.67 -1.26
N TYR A 18 -0.16 -7.49 -2.09
CA TYR A 18 1.22 -7.35 -1.64
C TYR A 18 1.64 -5.86 -1.66
N ASP A 19 1.96 -5.31 -0.49
CA ASP A 19 2.39 -3.92 -0.31
C ASP A 19 3.89 -3.81 -0.63
N ALA A 20 4.19 -3.37 -1.84
CA ALA A 20 5.54 -3.17 -2.37
C ALA A 20 6.02 -1.72 -2.21
N ARG A 21 5.68 -1.07 -1.08
CA ARG A 21 6.07 0.31 -0.72
C ARG A 21 5.74 1.33 -1.83
N HIS A 22 4.64 2.06 -1.63
CA HIS A 22 4.02 2.94 -2.62
C HIS A 22 3.38 2.23 -3.82
N HIS A 23 3.50 0.91 -3.91
CA HIS A 23 2.90 0.09 -4.95
C HIS A 23 2.11 -1.04 -4.30
N LEU A 24 0.93 -1.33 -4.85
CA LEU A 24 0.14 -2.49 -4.45
C LEU A 24 0.15 -3.49 -5.59
N VAL A 25 0.78 -4.63 -5.37
CA VAL A 25 0.80 -5.72 -6.34
C VAL A 25 -0.43 -6.59 -6.13
N VAL A 26 -1.12 -6.85 -7.23
CA VAL A 26 -2.35 -7.63 -7.28
C VAL A 26 -2.21 -8.74 -8.30
N ASP A 27 -2.82 -9.88 -8.00
CA ASP A 27 -3.11 -10.88 -9.03
C ASP A 27 -4.26 -10.36 -9.91
N PHE A 28 -4.01 -10.26 -11.22
CA PHE A 28 -4.97 -9.73 -12.18
C PHE A 28 -6.22 -10.62 -12.31
N GLU A 29 -6.06 -11.94 -12.26
CA GLU A 29 -7.18 -12.87 -12.42
C GLU A 29 -8.07 -12.89 -11.17
N ALA A 30 -7.48 -12.68 -10.00
CA ALA A 30 -8.18 -12.67 -8.72
C ALA A 30 -8.57 -11.26 -8.23
N PHE A 31 -8.42 -10.23 -9.07
CA PHE A 31 -8.65 -8.85 -8.66
C PHE A 31 -10.13 -8.57 -8.36
N ASP A 32 -10.44 -8.31 -7.08
CA ASP A 32 -11.74 -7.82 -6.63
C ASP A 32 -11.62 -6.39 -6.09
N ARG A 33 -12.26 -5.45 -6.79
CA ARG A 33 -12.33 -4.03 -6.39
C ARG A 33 -12.94 -3.84 -5.00
N ASN A 34 -13.93 -4.66 -4.61
CA ASN A 34 -14.52 -4.57 -3.28
C ASN A 34 -13.55 -5.08 -2.21
N ALA A 35 -12.78 -6.12 -2.50
CA ALA A 35 -11.70 -6.58 -1.62
C ALA A 35 -10.63 -5.50 -1.44
N LEU A 36 -10.25 -4.81 -2.52
CA LEU A 36 -9.33 -3.67 -2.47
C LEU A 36 -9.86 -2.57 -1.55
N HIS A 37 -11.12 -2.17 -1.72
CA HIS A 37 -11.74 -1.15 -0.88
C HIS A 37 -11.76 -1.55 0.61
N ARG A 38 -12.10 -2.80 0.91
CA ARG A 38 -12.07 -3.33 2.29
C ARG A 38 -10.65 -3.32 2.86
N TRP A 39 -9.66 -3.73 2.07
CA TRP A 39 -8.26 -3.77 2.49
C TRP A 39 -7.73 -2.36 2.79
N LEU A 40 -7.96 -1.39 1.89
CA LEU A 40 -7.58 0.01 2.10
C LEU A 40 -8.27 0.61 3.32
N THR A 41 -9.58 0.43 3.45
CA THR A 41 -10.36 0.92 4.59
C THR A 41 -9.80 0.39 5.90
N LYS A 42 -9.55 -0.93 6.00
CA LYS A 42 -8.99 -1.56 7.19
C LYS A 42 -7.63 -0.96 7.55
N ARG A 43 -6.80 -0.70 6.54
CA ARG A 43 -5.45 -0.16 6.77
C ARG A 43 -5.48 1.29 7.24
N VAL A 44 -6.30 2.14 6.62
CA VAL A 44 -6.51 3.54 7.06
C VAL A 44 -7.05 3.56 8.50
N GLN A 45 -8.05 2.74 8.81
CA GLN A 45 -8.64 2.65 10.16
C GLN A 45 -7.68 2.11 11.21
N SER A 46 -6.65 1.35 10.81
CA SER A 46 -5.63 0.83 11.73
C SER A 46 -4.55 1.85 12.10
N VAL A 47 -4.47 2.98 11.39
CA VAL A 47 -3.48 4.02 11.69
C VAL A 47 -3.96 4.86 12.87
N GLN A 48 -3.17 4.85 13.95
CA GLN A 48 -3.34 5.72 15.11
C GLN A 48 -2.01 6.41 15.39
N ALA A 49 -2.03 7.68 15.76
CA ALA A 49 -0.87 8.44 16.20
C ALA A 49 -1.32 9.65 17.02
N ASP A 50 -0.39 10.31 17.71
CA ASP A 50 -0.73 11.40 18.62
C ASP A 50 -0.92 12.73 17.87
N THR A 51 -0.41 12.83 16.64
CA THR A 51 -0.52 14.02 15.80
C THR A 51 -0.96 13.71 14.37
N TRP A 52 -1.58 14.69 13.72
CA TRP A 52 -1.96 14.60 12.31
C TRP A 52 -0.76 14.38 11.38
N HIS A 53 0.41 14.92 11.75
CA HIS A 53 1.64 14.75 10.98
C HIS A 53 2.08 13.28 10.97
N GLU A 54 2.10 12.63 12.14
CA GLU A 54 2.45 11.20 12.25
C GLU A 54 1.43 10.29 11.57
N ILE A 55 0.14 10.65 11.57
CA ILE A 55 -0.88 9.95 10.79
C ILE A 55 -0.55 10.05 9.29
N GLY A 56 -0.22 11.26 8.83
CA GLY A 56 0.20 11.53 7.44
C GLY A 56 1.39 10.68 7.02
N GLU A 57 2.48 10.68 7.80
CA GLU A 57 3.67 9.87 7.51
C GLU A 57 3.38 8.36 7.46
N ARG A 58 2.51 7.86 8.34
CA ARG A 58 2.14 6.44 8.36
C ARG A 58 1.28 6.06 7.15
N LEU A 59 0.41 6.95 6.70
CA LEU A 59 -0.40 6.77 5.50
C LEU A 59 0.43 6.93 4.22
N GLY A 60 1.42 7.83 4.17
CA GLY A 60 2.30 8.03 3.00
C GLY A 60 3.13 6.79 2.61
N ARG A 61 3.33 5.85 3.56
CA ARG A 61 3.97 4.56 3.26
C ARG A 61 3.19 3.69 2.28
N LEU A 62 1.86 3.87 2.19
CA LEU A 62 0.99 3.11 1.29
C LEU A 62 1.05 3.59 -0.16
N GLY A 63 1.25 4.89 -0.36
CA GLY A 63 1.23 5.52 -1.66
C GLY A 63 2.07 6.78 -1.58
N TYR A 64 3.07 6.87 -2.45
CA TYR A 64 3.86 8.08 -2.57
C TYR A 64 2.92 9.19 -3.07
N TRP A 65 2.78 10.25 -2.29
CA TRP A 65 2.04 11.41 -2.73
C TRP A 65 3.01 12.36 -3.44
N GLU A 66 2.69 12.77 -4.67
CA GLU A 66 3.57 13.64 -5.46
C GLU A 66 3.86 15.01 -4.79
N PHE A 67 3.07 15.37 -3.78
CA PHE A 67 3.23 16.58 -2.97
C PHE A 67 3.66 16.32 -1.52
N GLU A 68 4.09 15.11 -1.17
CA GLU A 68 4.48 14.72 0.21
C GLU A 68 5.55 15.66 0.80
N ASP A 69 6.42 16.23 -0.05
CA ASP A 69 7.46 17.20 0.30
C ASP A 69 7.32 18.53 -0.46
N TYR A 70 6.13 18.88 -0.93
CA TYR A 70 5.94 20.13 -1.70
C TYR A 70 6.22 21.36 -0.82
N GLN A 71 7.24 22.13 -1.21
CA GLN A 71 7.51 23.47 -0.70
C GLN A 71 7.01 24.48 -1.74
N PRO A 72 6.17 25.47 -1.36
CA PRO A 72 5.63 26.49 -2.26
C PRO A 72 6.68 27.30 -3.02
#